data_AF-A0A2S6HMV9-F1
#
_entry.id   AF-A0A2S6HMV9-F1
#
_cell.length_a   1.000
_cell.length_b   1.000
_cell.length_c   1.000
_cell.angle_alpha   90.00
_cell.angle_beta   90.00
_cell.angle_gamma   90.00
#
_symmetry.space_group_name_H-M   'P 1'
#
loop_
_entity.id
_entity.type
_entity.pdbx_description
1 polymer ?
#
loop_
_entity_poly.entity_id
_entity_poly.type
_entity_poly.pdbx_seq_one_letter_code
_entity_poly.pdbx_strand_id
1 'polypeptide(L)'
;MKVTSIRNIKIKTKLILLGAISILGLIFIGTESVITASKINEASTVISQSWVPAIIIAEELNTKTSDYRIKEYNHVVTSNGVDKSQLEREMNGIKTEIDRSFARYELYITDESDRQLMNEAKDNWRKYLECSYRLLSVSRENKSSEAFNIIMGESRVLFDEASDGFLEVVNYNRKGSEAASIEGDHLYMRLARMKVISVGVVGFLISLLVIYIIIAIDKPVKDLVEGTRRVSDGDLGVYLTYQSRDEIGILTNSVNELIDRLKHIIDDEKYLFQEIGSENFEVKSTCEKAYRGDFAPILYSITSLMNRLSAAKRRKEGLQEDQETGNKRIREITKARKLREIKGTKEKTAQERVIKEIKKDGSRAMDASD
;
A
#
# COMPACT_ATOMS: atom_id res chain seq x y z
N MET A 1 -3.48 18.77 15.22
CA MET A 1 -2.85 17.43 15.18
C MET A 1 -1.56 17.55 14.38
N LYS A 2 -0.37 17.48 15.00
CA LYS A 2 0.90 17.55 14.25
C LYS A 2 1.03 16.26 13.44
N VAL A 3 0.79 16.33 12.13
CA VAL A 3 1.00 15.19 11.23
C VAL A 3 2.49 14.86 11.29
N THR A 4 2.83 13.76 11.96
CA THR A 4 4.20 13.24 11.96
C THR A 4 4.57 12.96 10.51
N SER A 5 5.68 13.55 10.04
CA SER A 5 6.18 13.29 8.69
C SER A 5 6.28 11.78 8.47
N ILE A 6 5.67 11.29 7.38
CA ILE A 6 5.57 9.85 7.07
C ILE A 6 6.95 9.17 7.02
N ARG A 7 8.01 9.94 6.79
CA ARG A 7 9.40 9.46 6.92
C ARG A 7 9.69 8.81 8.27
N ASN A 8 9.19 9.37 9.36
CA ASN A 8 9.41 8.88 10.73
C ASN A 8 8.54 7.68 11.12
N ILE A 9 7.72 7.16 10.20
CA ILE A 9 6.86 6.01 10.43
C ILE A 9 7.65 4.73 10.15
N LYS A 10 7.50 3.75 11.05
CA LYS A 10 8.07 2.40 10.90
C LYS A 10 7.65 1.73 9.60
N ILE A 11 8.53 0.93 9.01
CA ILE A 11 8.25 0.22 7.74
C ILE A 11 7.00 -0.65 7.87
N LYS A 12 6.88 -1.41 8.96
CA LYS A 12 5.70 -2.24 9.24
C LYS A 12 4.40 -1.43 9.17
N THR A 13 4.40 -0.24 9.77
CA THR A 13 3.22 0.63 9.80
C THR A 13 2.90 1.20 8.41
N LYS A 14 3.91 1.56 7.61
CA LYS A 14 3.72 1.98 6.19
C LYS A 14 3.01 0.87 5.39
N LEU A 15 3.45 -0.38 5.53
CA LEU A 15 2.86 -1.53 4.83
C LEU A 15 1.45 -1.88 5.32
N ILE A 16 1.19 -1.84 6.64
CA ILE A 16 -0.15 -2.04 7.19
C ILE A 16 -1.11 -0.95 6.69
N LEU A 17 -0.66 0.30 6.66
CA LEU A 17 -1.47 1.43 6.18
C LEU A 17 -1.82 1.27 4.71
N LEU A 18 -0.87 0.83 3.87
CA LEU A 18 -1.15 0.48 2.48
C LEU A 18 -2.21 -0.63 2.37
N GLY A 19 -2.04 -1.74 3.09
CA GLY A 19 -3.01 -2.84 3.09
C GLY A 19 -4.40 -2.39 3.55
N ALA A 20 -4.47 -1.61 4.62
CA ALA A 20 -5.73 -1.08 5.16
C ALA A 20 -6.42 -0.15 4.15
N ILE A 21 -5.69 0.77 3.51
CA ILE A 21 -6.25 1.68 2.49
C ILE A 21 -6.72 0.89 1.27
N SER A 22 -5.97 -0.13 0.83
CA SER A 22 -6.38 -1.00 -0.28
C SER A 22 -7.66 -1.75 0.04
N ILE A 23 -7.79 -2.33 1.24
CA ILE A 23 -9.01 -3.02 1.68
C ILE A 23 -10.18 -2.04 1.78
N LEU A 24 -9.97 -0.86 2.34
CA LEU A 24 -11.00 0.18 2.39
C LEU A 24 -11.45 0.61 0.99
N GLY A 25 -10.52 0.73 0.04
CA GLY A 25 -10.83 1.00 -1.37
C GLY A 25 -11.67 -0.10 -2.00
N LEU A 26 -11.36 -1.37 -1.73
CA LEU A 26 -12.16 -2.51 -2.20
C LEU A 26 -13.56 -2.53 -1.61
N ILE A 27 -13.69 -2.28 -0.30
CA ILE A 27 -14.99 -2.19 0.37
C ILE A 27 -15.80 -1.05 -0.23
N PHE A 28 -15.21 0.12 -0.40
CA PHE A 28 -15.85 1.28 -1.02
C PHE A 28 -16.36 0.96 -2.43
N ILE A 29 -15.52 0.36 -3.27
CA ILE A 29 -15.90 -0.08 -4.62
C ILE A 29 -17.02 -1.13 -4.55
N GLY A 30 -16.96 -2.08 -3.63
CA GLY A 30 -17.98 -3.10 -3.43
C GLY A 30 -19.34 -2.49 -3.08
N THR A 31 -19.38 -1.65 -2.04
CA THR A 31 -20.60 -0.97 -1.58
C THR A 31 -21.23 -0.11 -2.67
N GLU A 32 -20.44 0.73 -3.35
CA GLU A 32 -20.92 1.55 -4.47
C GLU A 32 -21.48 0.69 -5.62
N SER A 33 -20.92 -0.52 -5.84
CA SER A 33 -21.44 -1.45 -6.86
C SER A 33 -22.84 -1.94 -6.51
N VAL A 34 -23.07 -2.31 -5.25
CA VAL A 34 -24.38 -2.79 -4.78
C VAL A 34 -25.42 -1.68 -4.85
N ILE A 35 -25.07 -0.46 -4.43
CA ILE A 35 -25.97 0.70 -4.52
C ILE A 35 -26.35 1.00 -5.97
N THR A 36 -25.37 0.97 -6.88
CA THR A 36 -25.61 1.19 -8.32
C THR A 36 -26.56 0.12 -8.88
N ALA A 37 -26.30 -1.15 -8.59
CA ALA A 37 -27.16 -2.26 -9.02
C ALA A 37 -28.59 -2.14 -8.47
N SER A 38 -28.75 -1.72 -7.20
CA SER A 38 -30.06 -1.53 -6.58
C SER A 38 -30.89 -0.46 -7.30
N LYS A 39 -30.27 0.66 -7.69
CA LYS A 39 -30.97 1.74 -8.41
C LYS A 39 -31.42 1.33 -9.80
N ILE A 40 -30.60 0.56 -10.50
CA ILE A 40 -30.97 0.01 -11.82
C ILE A 40 -32.13 -0.99 -11.66
N ASN A 41 -32.07 -1.83 -10.62
CA ASN A 41 -33.11 -2.82 -10.35
C ASN A 41 -34.45 -2.17 -10.01
N GLU A 42 -34.46 -1.02 -9.34
CA GLU A 42 -35.69 -0.25 -9.03
C GLU A 42 -36.41 0.22 -10.31
N ALA A 43 -35.68 0.77 -11.28
CA ALA A 43 -36.26 1.16 -12.57
C ALA A 43 -36.90 -0.03 -13.30
N SER A 44 -36.22 -1.18 -13.32
CA SER A 44 -36.78 -2.43 -13.88
C SER A 44 -38.00 -2.93 -13.11
N THR A 45 -38.04 -2.71 -11.79
CA THR A 45 -39.14 -3.13 -10.92
C THR A 45 -40.41 -2.34 -11.25
N VAL A 46 -40.29 -1.02 -11.45
CA VAL A 46 -41.42 -0.16 -11.85
C VAL A 46 -42.03 -0.63 -13.18
N ILE A 47 -41.20 -0.96 -14.17
CA ILE A 47 -41.68 -1.52 -15.46
C ILE A 47 -42.43 -2.84 -15.25
N SER A 48 -41.81 -3.79 -14.54
CA SER A 48 -42.37 -5.14 -14.40
C SER A 48 -43.57 -5.23 -13.45
N GLN A 49 -43.66 -4.36 -12.44
CA GLN A 49 -44.66 -4.46 -11.37
C GLN A 49 -45.76 -3.41 -11.46
N SER A 50 -45.62 -2.37 -12.30
CA SER A 50 -46.64 -1.34 -12.49
C SER A 50 -47.07 -1.25 -13.95
N TRP A 51 -46.18 -0.84 -14.86
CA TRP A 51 -46.54 -0.57 -16.26
C TRP A 51 -47.03 -1.82 -17.02
N VAL A 52 -46.30 -2.94 -16.94
CA VAL A 52 -46.65 -4.15 -17.70
C VAL A 52 -48.00 -4.75 -17.26
N PRO A 53 -48.28 -4.92 -15.96
CA PRO A 53 -49.61 -5.36 -15.51
C PRO A 53 -50.75 -4.44 -15.97
N ALA A 54 -50.57 -3.12 -15.93
CA ALA A 54 -51.58 -2.16 -16.40
C ALA A 54 -51.89 -2.36 -17.89
N ILE A 55 -50.86 -2.49 -18.74
CA ILE A 55 -51.02 -2.77 -20.17
C ILE A 55 -51.80 -4.08 -20.40
N ILE A 56 -51.40 -5.16 -19.72
CA ILE A 56 -52.04 -6.48 -19.88
C ILE A 56 -53.52 -6.41 -19.49
N ILE A 57 -53.85 -5.79 -18.35
CA ILE A 57 -55.24 -5.71 -17.87
C ILE A 57 -56.08 -4.83 -18.81
N ALA A 58 -55.53 -3.74 -19.35
CA ALA A 58 -56.25 -2.89 -20.31
C ALA A 58 -56.52 -3.63 -21.64
N GLU A 59 -55.56 -4.42 -22.15
CA GLU A 59 -55.76 -5.30 -23.31
C GLU A 59 -56.78 -6.42 -23.01
N GLU A 60 -56.74 -7.01 -21.81
CA GLU A 60 -57.73 -7.99 -21.33
C GLU A 60 -59.14 -7.38 -21.30
N LEU A 61 -59.28 -6.14 -20.81
CA LEU A 61 -60.55 -5.41 -20.81
C LEU A 61 -61.09 -5.24 -22.23
N ASN A 62 -60.27 -4.72 -23.16
CA ASN A 62 -60.66 -4.53 -24.56
C ASN A 62 -61.04 -5.85 -25.27
N THR A 63 -60.35 -6.94 -24.93
CA THR A 63 -60.67 -8.28 -25.47
C THR A 63 -62.01 -8.78 -24.92
N LYS A 64 -62.24 -8.67 -23.61
CA LYS A 64 -63.49 -9.15 -22.98
C LYS A 64 -64.71 -8.34 -23.40
N THR A 65 -64.58 -7.03 -23.64
CA THR A 65 -65.68 -6.24 -24.20
C THR A 65 -66.03 -6.70 -25.63
N SER A 66 -65.03 -7.05 -26.43
CA SER A 66 -65.22 -7.65 -27.76
C SER A 66 -65.92 -9.01 -27.67
N ASP A 67 -65.52 -9.88 -26.73
CA ASP A 67 -66.18 -11.17 -26.48
C ASP A 67 -67.64 -11.00 -26.08
N TYR A 68 -67.94 -10.03 -25.21
CA TYR A 68 -69.30 -9.68 -24.82
C TYR A 68 -70.13 -9.28 -26.05
N ARG A 69 -69.60 -8.39 -26.89
CA ARG A 69 -70.26 -7.94 -28.12
C ARG A 69 -70.50 -9.08 -29.11
N ILE A 70 -69.59 -10.04 -29.25
CA ILE A 70 -69.79 -11.24 -30.08
C ILE A 70 -71.00 -12.04 -29.57
N LYS A 71 -71.16 -12.17 -28.25
CA LYS A 71 -72.34 -12.84 -27.67
C LYS A 71 -73.64 -12.07 -27.93
N GLU A 72 -73.60 -10.74 -27.95
CA GLU A 72 -74.76 -9.93 -28.36
C GLU A 72 -75.14 -10.18 -29.82
N TYR A 73 -74.18 -10.21 -30.75
CA TYR A 73 -74.46 -10.58 -32.14
C TYR A 73 -75.11 -11.96 -32.25
N ASN A 74 -74.56 -12.97 -31.54
CA ASN A 74 -75.14 -14.31 -31.50
C ASN A 74 -76.56 -14.30 -30.92
N HIS A 75 -76.81 -13.47 -29.92
CA HIS A 75 -78.13 -13.33 -29.31
C HIS A 75 -79.13 -12.70 -30.29
N VAL A 76 -78.72 -11.74 -31.13
CA VAL A 76 -79.57 -11.10 -32.15
C VAL A 76 -79.95 -12.06 -33.28
N VAL A 77 -79.04 -12.92 -33.72
CA VAL A 77 -79.28 -13.85 -34.85
C VAL A 77 -79.95 -15.16 -34.44
N THR A 78 -79.94 -15.49 -33.16
CA THR A 78 -80.61 -16.70 -32.62
C THR A 78 -82.12 -16.47 -32.50
N SER A 79 -82.94 -17.48 -32.80
CA SER A 79 -84.42 -17.40 -32.64
C SER A 79 -84.96 -18.25 -31.48
N ASN A 80 -84.19 -19.25 -31.02
CA ASN A 80 -84.56 -20.13 -29.91
C ASN A 80 -84.35 -19.43 -28.55
N GLY A 81 -85.39 -19.38 -27.71
CA GLY A 81 -85.34 -18.73 -26.40
C GLY A 81 -84.43 -19.42 -25.37
N VAL A 82 -84.26 -20.74 -25.47
CA VAL A 82 -83.35 -21.49 -24.56
C VAL A 82 -81.89 -21.09 -24.82
N ASP A 83 -81.51 -21.01 -26.10
CA ASP A 83 -80.16 -20.63 -26.52
C ASP A 83 -79.88 -19.15 -26.20
N LYS A 84 -80.88 -18.26 -26.33
CA LYS A 84 -80.79 -16.86 -25.89
C LYS A 84 -80.50 -16.74 -24.40
N SER A 85 -81.25 -17.46 -23.58
CA SER A 85 -81.05 -17.45 -22.12
C SER A 85 -79.66 -17.99 -21.73
N GLN A 86 -79.10 -18.92 -22.49
CA GLN A 86 -77.73 -19.38 -22.29
C GLN A 86 -76.70 -18.29 -22.64
N LEU A 87 -76.85 -17.62 -23.79
CA LEU A 87 -75.98 -16.51 -24.17
C LEU A 87 -76.03 -15.38 -23.13
N GLU A 88 -77.19 -15.07 -22.56
CA GLU A 88 -77.31 -14.09 -21.47
C GLU A 88 -76.55 -14.51 -20.21
N ARG A 89 -76.54 -15.79 -19.85
CA ARG A 89 -75.71 -16.30 -18.75
C ARG A 89 -74.22 -16.16 -19.04
N GLU A 90 -73.79 -16.48 -20.26
CA GLU A 90 -72.39 -16.33 -20.69
C GLU A 90 -71.97 -14.85 -20.68
N MET A 91 -72.81 -13.95 -21.19
CA MET A 91 -72.60 -12.49 -21.15
C MET A 91 -72.45 -11.97 -19.71
N ASN A 92 -73.29 -12.43 -18.79
CA ASN A 92 -73.17 -12.07 -17.37
C ASN A 92 -71.87 -12.60 -16.74
N GLY A 93 -71.39 -13.78 -17.17
CA GLY A 93 -70.07 -14.30 -16.79
C GLY A 93 -68.95 -13.37 -17.25
N ILE A 94 -68.94 -12.98 -18.54
CA ILE A 94 -67.96 -12.05 -19.11
C ILE A 94 -67.99 -10.70 -18.38
N LYS A 95 -69.19 -10.16 -18.12
CA LYS A 95 -69.36 -8.90 -17.36
C LYS A 95 -68.71 -8.99 -15.97
N THR A 96 -68.91 -10.10 -15.26
CA THR A 96 -68.30 -10.32 -13.94
C THR A 96 -66.77 -10.33 -14.02
N GLU A 97 -66.20 -10.89 -15.09
CA GLU A 97 -64.76 -10.87 -15.32
C GLU A 97 -64.22 -9.48 -15.70
N ILE A 98 -64.99 -8.69 -16.46
CA ILE A 98 -64.70 -7.29 -16.75
C ILE A 98 -64.67 -6.48 -15.45
N ASP A 99 -65.70 -6.61 -14.61
CA ASP A 99 -65.79 -5.92 -13.31
C ASP A 99 -64.59 -6.28 -12.41
N ARG A 100 -64.16 -7.55 -12.42
CA ARG A 100 -62.95 -7.99 -11.71
C ARG A 100 -61.68 -7.39 -12.30
N SER A 101 -61.62 -7.23 -13.63
CA SER A 101 -60.46 -6.66 -14.32
C SER A 101 -60.31 -5.16 -14.02
N PHE A 102 -61.42 -4.41 -13.96
CA PHE A 102 -61.42 -3.04 -13.44
C PHE A 102 -60.90 -2.97 -12.00
N ALA A 103 -61.38 -3.85 -11.11
CA ALA A 103 -60.91 -3.88 -9.73
C ALA A 103 -59.42 -4.24 -9.61
N ARG A 104 -58.90 -5.12 -10.47
CA ARG A 104 -57.47 -5.43 -10.56
C ARG A 104 -56.66 -4.23 -11.07
N TYR A 105 -57.19 -3.50 -12.05
CA TYR A 105 -56.49 -2.36 -12.65
C TYR A 105 -56.17 -1.27 -11.63
N GLU A 106 -57.09 -1.01 -10.67
CA GLU A 106 -56.90 -0.02 -9.60
C GLU A 106 -55.62 -0.24 -8.77
N LEU A 107 -55.09 -1.48 -8.72
CA LEU A 107 -53.86 -1.81 -8.01
C LEU A 107 -52.59 -1.39 -8.75
N TYR A 108 -52.71 -1.09 -10.05
CA TYR A 108 -51.59 -0.82 -10.95
C TYR A 108 -51.64 0.57 -11.58
N ILE A 109 -52.56 1.43 -11.13
CA ILE A 109 -52.64 2.81 -11.59
C ILE A 109 -51.30 3.50 -11.39
N THR A 110 -50.78 4.04 -12.49
CA THR A 110 -49.43 4.61 -12.56
C THR A 110 -49.42 6.06 -12.09
N ASP A 111 -50.43 6.85 -12.47
CA ASP A 111 -50.61 8.24 -12.06
C ASP A 111 -52.07 8.70 -12.24
N GLU A 112 -52.34 9.98 -12.00
CA GLU A 112 -53.69 10.55 -12.09
C GLU A 112 -54.22 10.62 -13.53
N SER A 113 -53.35 10.74 -14.54
CA SER A 113 -53.77 10.76 -15.95
C SER A 113 -54.22 9.36 -16.37
N ASP A 114 -53.48 8.33 -15.96
CA ASP A 114 -53.87 6.93 -16.13
C ASP A 114 -55.23 6.61 -15.48
N ARG A 115 -55.42 7.09 -14.24
CA ARG A 115 -56.71 6.98 -13.52
C ARG A 115 -57.84 7.62 -14.31
N GLN A 116 -57.62 8.83 -14.82
CA GLN A 116 -58.64 9.56 -15.57
C GLN A 116 -59.03 8.81 -16.85
N LEU A 117 -58.04 8.38 -17.65
CA LEU A 117 -58.27 7.62 -18.89
C LEU A 117 -59.04 6.32 -18.61
N MET A 118 -58.68 5.57 -17.57
CA MET A 118 -59.41 4.35 -17.21
C MET A 118 -60.85 4.63 -16.76
N ASN A 119 -61.07 5.70 -16.00
CA ASN A 119 -62.43 6.09 -15.58
C ASN A 119 -63.29 6.49 -16.78
N GLU A 120 -62.73 7.23 -17.75
CA GLU A 120 -63.43 7.60 -18.98
C GLU A 120 -63.78 6.36 -19.81
N ALA A 121 -62.86 5.42 -19.99
CA ALA A 121 -63.11 4.16 -20.69
C ALA A 121 -64.19 3.31 -19.98
N LYS A 122 -64.14 3.25 -18.64
CA LYS A 122 -65.16 2.57 -17.82
C LYS A 122 -66.54 3.21 -17.96
N ASP A 123 -66.61 4.54 -18.02
CA ASP A 123 -67.86 5.25 -18.22
C ASP A 123 -68.44 5.03 -19.62
N ASN A 124 -67.60 4.99 -20.66
CA ASN A 124 -68.04 4.64 -22.01
C ASN A 124 -68.55 3.20 -22.09
N TRP A 125 -67.87 2.25 -21.42
CA TRP A 125 -68.38 0.88 -21.28
C TRP A 125 -69.73 0.79 -20.55
N ARG A 126 -69.95 1.62 -19.53
CA ARG A 126 -71.26 1.70 -18.85
C ARG A 126 -72.36 2.19 -19.78
N LYS A 127 -72.11 3.25 -20.57
CA LYS A 127 -73.07 3.75 -21.58
C LYS A 127 -73.37 2.66 -22.63
N TYR A 128 -72.35 1.93 -23.06
CA TYR A 128 -72.52 0.79 -23.94
C TYR A 128 -73.45 -0.28 -23.35
N LEU A 129 -73.24 -0.66 -22.08
CA LEU A 129 -74.09 -1.64 -21.40
C LEU A 129 -75.55 -1.19 -21.28
N GLU A 130 -75.82 0.11 -21.09
CA GLU A 130 -77.19 0.63 -21.09
C GLU A 130 -77.88 0.41 -22.45
N CYS A 131 -77.17 0.64 -23.56
CA CYS A 131 -77.64 0.30 -24.90
C CYS A 131 -77.78 -1.22 -25.10
N SER A 132 -76.85 -2.02 -24.56
CA SER A 132 -76.89 -3.48 -24.59
C SER A 132 -78.16 -4.03 -23.95
N TYR A 133 -78.56 -3.51 -22.78
CA TYR A 133 -79.78 -3.97 -22.11
C TYR A 133 -81.04 -3.71 -22.94
N ARG A 134 -81.11 -2.57 -23.64
CA ARG A 134 -82.20 -2.27 -24.59
C ARG A 134 -82.18 -3.25 -25.76
N LEU A 135 -81.00 -3.48 -26.36
CA LEU A 135 -80.80 -4.44 -27.46
C LEU A 135 -81.26 -5.85 -27.09
N LEU A 136 -80.84 -6.36 -25.94
CA LEU A 136 -81.20 -7.71 -25.47
C LEU A 136 -82.71 -7.85 -25.24
N SER A 137 -83.37 -6.80 -24.74
CA SER A 137 -84.83 -6.80 -24.58
C SER A 137 -85.57 -6.94 -25.91
N VAL A 138 -85.20 -6.16 -26.92
CA VAL A 138 -85.78 -6.24 -28.28
C VAL A 138 -85.48 -7.59 -28.93
N SER A 139 -84.25 -8.10 -28.75
CA SER A 139 -83.90 -9.43 -29.27
C SER A 139 -84.70 -10.55 -28.61
N ARG A 140 -84.99 -10.50 -27.29
CA ARG A 140 -85.82 -11.52 -26.61
C ARG A 140 -87.21 -11.65 -27.23
N GLU A 141 -87.76 -10.55 -27.75
CA GLU A 141 -89.05 -10.51 -28.45
C GLU A 141 -88.99 -10.99 -29.91
N ASN A 142 -87.82 -11.47 -30.38
CA ASN A 142 -87.55 -11.90 -31.75
C ASN A 142 -87.80 -10.80 -32.81
N LYS A 143 -87.70 -9.52 -32.42
CA LYS A 143 -87.78 -8.38 -33.33
C LYS A 143 -86.44 -8.16 -34.05
N SER A 144 -86.05 -9.11 -34.90
CA SER A 144 -84.70 -9.19 -35.49
C SER A 144 -84.27 -7.94 -36.26
N SER A 145 -85.18 -7.30 -37.02
CA SER A 145 -84.84 -6.07 -37.77
C SER A 145 -84.56 -4.88 -36.84
N GLU A 146 -85.29 -4.73 -35.75
CA GLU A 146 -85.10 -3.66 -34.78
C GLU A 146 -83.80 -3.88 -33.98
N ALA A 147 -83.58 -5.12 -33.50
CA ALA A 147 -82.35 -5.49 -32.83
C ALA A 147 -81.11 -5.32 -33.73
N PHE A 148 -81.23 -5.66 -35.03
CA PHE A 148 -80.18 -5.45 -36.01
C PHE A 148 -79.85 -3.95 -36.22
N ASN A 149 -80.86 -3.09 -36.26
CA ASN A 149 -80.65 -1.65 -36.39
C ASN A 149 -79.94 -1.06 -35.15
N ILE A 150 -80.28 -1.55 -33.95
CA ILE A 150 -79.61 -1.10 -32.71
C ILE A 150 -78.15 -1.55 -32.69
N ILE A 151 -77.86 -2.83 -32.95
CA ILE A 151 -76.50 -3.38 -32.86
C ILE A 151 -75.55 -2.78 -33.92
N MET A 152 -76.06 -2.50 -35.12
CA MET A 152 -75.29 -1.87 -36.21
C MET A 152 -75.19 -0.34 -36.12
N GLY A 153 -76.06 0.31 -35.34
CA GLY A 153 -76.14 1.76 -35.17
C GLY A 153 -75.56 2.24 -33.83
N GLU A 154 -76.44 2.71 -32.93
CA GLU A 154 -76.10 3.30 -31.62
C GLU A 154 -75.12 2.41 -30.81
N SER A 155 -75.38 1.10 -30.75
CA SER A 155 -74.53 0.16 -30.03
C SER A 155 -73.12 0.08 -30.60
N ARG A 156 -72.95 0.18 -31.93
CA ARG A 156 -71.64 0.15 -32.56
C ARG A 156 -70.82 1.37 -32.18
N VAL A 157 -71.41 2.56 -32.23
CA VAL A 157 -70.73 3.80 -31.86
C VAL A 157 -70.26 3.75 -30.41
N LEU A 158 -71.15 3.36 -29.48
CA LEU A 158 -70.80 3.25 -28.07
C LEU A 158 -69.75 2.18 -27.77
N PHE A 159 -69.73 1.09 -28.55
CA PHE A 159 -68.69 0.07 -28.44
C PHE A 159 -67.34 0.59 -28.92
N ASP A 160 -67.32 1.24 -30.09
CA ASP A 160 -66.10 1.79 -30.67
C ASP A 160 -65.51 2.84 -29.70
N GLU A 161 -66.33 3.70 -29.09
CA GLU A 161 -65.91 4.66 -28.04
C GLU A 161 -65.33 3.99 -26.79
N ALA A 162 -65.88 2.85 -26.35
CA ALA A 162 -65.35 2.11 -25.20
C ALA A 162 -64.04 1.40 -25.55
N SER A 163 -63.96 0.77 -26.72
CA SER A 163 -62.76 0.07 -27.23
C SER A 163 -61.61 1.04 -27.43
N ASP A 164 -61.85 2.19 -28.06
CA ASP A 164 -60.86 3.25 -28.26
C ASP A 164 -60.33 3.77 -26.91
N GLY A 165 -61.21 3.95 -25.90
CA GLY A 165 -60.80 4.33 -24.56
C GLY A 165 -59.83 3.33 -23.90
N PHE A 166 -60.08 2.03 -24.01
CA PHE A 166 -59.13 1.02 -23.51
C PHE A 166 -57.81 1.02 -24.29
N LEU A 167 -57.85 1.19 -25.61
CA LEU A 167 -56.65 1.30 -26.43
C LEU A 167 -55.84 2.57 -26.11
N GLU A 168 -56.49 3.65 -25.73
CA GLU A 168 -55.83 4.86 -25.25
C GLU A 168 -55.09 4.61 -23.94
N VAL A 169 -55.72 3.92 -22.98
CA VAL A 169 -55.08 3.47 -21.73
C VAL A 169 -53.87 2.57 -22.01
N VAL A 170 -53.99 1.61 -22.94
CA VAL A 170 -52.88 0.74 -23.37
C VAL A 170 -51.72 1.58 -23.92
N ASN A 171 -52.02 2.52 -24.82
CA ASN A 171 -51.00 3.35 -25.45
C ASN A 171 -50.33 4.30 -24.45
N TYR A 172 -51.09 4.84 -23.49
CA TYR A 172 -50.56 5.66 -22.39
C TYR A 172 -49.52 4.87 -21.59
N ASN A 173 -49.92 3.70 -21.10
CA ASN A 173 -49.04 2.86 -20.28
C ASN A 173 -47.85 2.30 -21.07
N ARG A 174 -48.01 2.02 -22.37
CA ARG A 174 -46.91 1.62 -23.26
C ARG A 174 -45.87 2.73 -23.40
N LYS A 175 -46.30 3.97 -23.62
CA LYS A 175 -45.40 5.14 -23.69
C LYS A 175 -44.72 5.40 -22.36
N GLY A 176 -45.44 5.29 -21.24
CA GLY A 176 -44.86 5.42 -19.90
C GLY A 176 -43.81 4.36 -19.61
N SER A 177 -44.07 3.10 -19.97
CA SER A 177 -43.10 2.00 -19.88
C SER A 177 -41.83 2.23 -20.69
N GLU A 178 -41.97 2.69 -21.95
CA GLU A 178 -40.84 3.02 -22.82
C GLU A 178 -40.01 4.19 -22.26
N ALA A 179 -40.68 5.25 -21.78
CA ALA A 179 -40.02 6.38 -21.13
C ALA A 179 -39.27 5.95 -19.86
N ALA A 180 -39.87 5.07 -19.03
CA ALA A 180 -39.21 4.51 -17.86
C ALA A 180 -37.98 3.66 -18.22
N SER A 181 -38.05 2.90 -19.33
CA SER A 181 -36.91 2.15 -19.84
C SER A 181 -35.77 3.07 -20.29
N ILE A 182 -36.08 4.12 -21.05
CA ILE A 182 -35.09 5.10 -21.52
C ILE A 182 -34.43 5.84 -20.35
N GLU A 183 -35.22 6.25 -19.35
CA GLU A 183 -34.68 6.88 -18.13
C GLU A 183 -33.77 5.89 -17.37
N GLY A 184 -34.16 4.61 -17.30
CA GLY A 184 -33.33 3.54 -16.75
C GLY A 184 -31.98 3.40 -17.46
N ASP A 185 -31.96 3.45 -18.79
CA ASP A 185 -30.74 3.40 -19.60
C ASP A 185 -29.84 4.62 -19.37
N HIS A 186 -30.42 5.82 -19.30
CA HIS A 186 -29.67 7.04 -18.98
C HIS A 186 -29.08 7.01 -17.56
N LEU A 187 -29.85 6.51 -16.59
CA LEU A 187 -29.39 6.30 -15.23
C LEU A 187 -28.23 5.29 -15.19
N TYR A 188 -28.35 4.17 -15.90
CA TYR A 188 -27.28 3.18 -16.04
C TYR A 188 -26.01 3.82 -16.60
N MET A 189 -26.08 4.53 -17.74
CA MET A 189 -24.91 5.15 -18.35
C MET A 189 -24.22 6.16 -17.42
N ARG A 190 -25.02 6.96 -16.67
CA ARG A 190 -24.49 7.92 -15.71
C ARG A 190 -23.76 7.22 -14.57
N LEU A 191 -24.38 6.20 -13.96
CA LEU A 191 -23.81 5.45 -12.85
C LEU A 191 -22.58 4.65 -13.29
N ALA A 192 -22.61 4.04 -14.48
CA ALA A 192 -21.48 3.32 -15.06
C ALA A 192 -20.28 4.25 -15.30
N ARG A 193 -20.50 5.47 -15.81
CA ARG A 193 -19.43 6.47 -15.96
C ARG A 193 -18.82 6.85 -14.61
N MET A 194 -19.65 7.13 -13.61
CA MET A 194 -19.17 7.46 -12.26
C MET A 194 -18.41 6.28 -11.63
N LYS A 195 -18.82 5.04 -11.93
CA LYS A 195 -18.13 3.82 -11.49
C LYS A 195 -16.74 3.69 -12.10
N VAL A 196 -16.59 3.92 -13.39
CA VAL A 196 -15.27 3.89 -14.06
C VAL A 196 -14.37 4.96 -13.47
N ILE A 197 -14.88 6.17 -13.25
CA ILE A 197 -14.12 7.27 -12.64
C ILE A 197 -13.71 6.93 -11.20
N SER A 198 -14.61 6.42 -10.37
CA SER A 198 -14.30 6.10 -8.96
C SER A 198 -13.28 4.97 -8.83
N VAL A 199 -13.40 3.92 -9.63
CA VAL A 199 -12.39 2.84 -9.70
C VAL A 199 -11.05 3.39 -10.19
N GLY A 200 -11.05 4.22 -11.23
CA GLY A 200 -9.84 4.85 -11.75
C GLY A 200 -9.14 5.73 -10.72
N VAL A 201 -9.89 6.57 -9.99
CA VAL A 201 -9.34 7.46 -8.94
C VAL A 201 -8.80 6.66 -7.76
N VAL A 202 -9.54 5.66 -7.25
CA VAL A 202 -9.07 4.81 -6.14
C VAL A 202 -7.82 4.05 -6.55
N GLY A 203 -7.81 3.46 -7.75
CA GLY A 203 -6.64 2.77 -8.29
C GLY A 203 -5.44 3.70 -8.42
N PHE A 204 -5.63 4.89 -8.99
CA PHE A 204 -4.58 5.90 -9.14
C PHE A 204 -3.99 6.34 -7.79
N LEU A 205 -4.83 6.62 -6.79
CA LEU A 205 -4.38 7.02 -5.45
C LEU A 205 -3.60 5.90 -4.74
N ILE A 206 -4.06 4.66 -4.86
CA ILE A 206 -3.33 3.50 -4.33
C ILE A 206 -1.99 3.36 -5.05
N SER A 207 -1.94 3.48 -6.38
CA SER A 207 -0.67 3.43 -7.13
C SER A 207 0.31 4.52 -6.70
N LEU A 208 -0.15 5.76 -6.51
CA LEU A 208 0.69 6.84 -5.99
C LEU A 208 1.23 6.52 -4.59
N LEU A 209 0.38 5.98 -3.71
CA LEU A 209 0.79 5.59 -2.36
C LEU A 209 1.84 4.47 -2.40
N VAL A 210 1.66 3.47 -3.26
CA VAL A 210 2.63 2.37 -3.47
C VAL A 210 3.97 2.93 -3.95
N ILE A 211 3.98 3.74 -5.01
CA ILE A 211 5.20 4.34 -5.55
C ILE A 211 5.90 5.18 -4.48
N TYR A 212 5.15 5.96 -3.72
CA TYR A 212 5.67 6.76 -2.63
C TYR A 212 6.34 5.89 -1.54
N ILE A 213 5.70 4.80 -1.11
CA ILE A 213 6.27 3.88 -0.12
C ILE A 213 7.53 3.20 -0.65
N ILE A 214 7.53 2.79 -1.93
CA ILE A 214 8.72 2.21 -2.58
C ILE A 214 9.88 3.20 -2.52
N ILE A 215 9.69 4.44 -2.98
CA ILE A 215 10.75 5.46 -2.99
C ILE A 215 11.21 5.78 -1.55
N ALA A 216 10.30 5.80 -0.58
CA ALA A 216 10.61 6.07 0.81
C ALA A 216 11.44 4.97 1.50
N ILE A 217 11.45 3.75 0.96
CA ILE A 217 12.22 2.61 1.49
C ILE A 217 13.46 2.34 0.63
N ASP A 218 13.29 2.22 -0.69
CA ASP A 218 14.34 1.79 -1.64
C ASP A 218 15.54 2.72 -1.63
N LYS A 219 15.32 4.05 -1.66
CA LYS A 219 16.42 5.02 -1.72
C LYS A 219 17.31 4.98 -0.46
N PRO A 220 16.78 5.13 0.77
CA PRO A 220 17.60 5.02 1.98
C PRO A 220 18.31 3.67 2.14
N VAL A 221 17.67 2.57 1.73
CA VAL A 221 18.29 1.24 1.78
C VAL A 221 19.47 1.15 0.81
N LYS A 222 19.32 1.66 -0.42
CA LYS A 222 20.43 1.70 -1.39
C LYS A 222 21.60 2.55 -0.90
N ASP A 223 21.32 3.72 -0.31
CA ASP A 223 22.35 4.59 0.26
C ASP A 223 23.13 3.86 1.38
N LEU A 224 22.42 3.09 2.22
CA LEU A 224 23.00 2.26 3.28
C LEU A 224 23.89 1.15 2.72
N VAL A 225 23.43 0.43 1.69
CA VAL A 225 24.19 -0.64 1.02
C VAL A 225 25.46 -0.10 0.38
N GLU A 226 25.39 1.04 -0.30
CA GLU A 226 26.56 1.64 -0.93
C GLU A 226 27.57 2.16 0.11
N GLY A 227 27.08 2.79 1.18
CA GLY A 227 27.96 3.27 2.25
C GLY A 227 28.67 2.14 2.99
N THR A 228 27.98 1.03 3.30
CA THR A 228 28.62 -0.12 3.94
C THR A 228 29.60 -0.83 3.01
N ARG A 229 29.32 -0.88 1.71
CA ARG A 229 30.25 -1.41 0.70
C ARG A 229 31.56 -0.62 0.68
N ARG A 230 31.50 0.71 0.63
CA ARG A 230 32.69 1.58 0.69
C ARG A 230 33.51 1.37 1.98
N VAL A 231 32.82 1.23 3.12
CA VAL A 231 33.48 0.92 4.41
C VAL A 231 34.19 -0.43 4.35
N SER A 232 33.56 -1.44 3.73
CA SER A 232 34.18 -2.76 3.52
C SER A 232 35.41 -2.70 2.61
N ASP A 233 35.47 -1.74 1.69
CA ASP A 233 36.64 -1.51 0.82
C ASP A 233 37.73 -0.65 1.51
N GLY A 234 37.56 -0.32 2.79
CA GLY A 234 38.51 0.43 3.61
C GLY A 234 38.33 1.96 3.57
N ASP A 235 37.30 2.47 2.87
CA ASP A 235 36.96 3.88 2.88
C ASP A 235 36.10 4.22 4.10
N LEU A 236 36.77 4.62 5.18
CA LEU A 236 36.10 5.08 6.39
C LEU A 236 35.55 6.51 6.23
N GLY A 237 35.95 7.29 5.23
CA GLY A 237 35.51 8.69 5.05
C GLY A 237 34.00 8.88 4.82
N VAL A 238 33.27 7.78 4.61
CA VAL A 238 31.82 7.75 4.42
C VAL A 238 31.06 8.27 5.64
N TYR A 239 29.99 9.02 5.38
CA TYR A 239 28.99 9.39 6.39
C TYR A 239 27.59 9.25 5.79
N LEU A 240 26.77 8.39 6.38
CA LEU A 240 25.40 8.15 5.92
C LEU A 240 24.48 9.27 6.43
N THR A 241 23.82 9.98 5.51
CA THR A 241 23.04 11.20 5.84
C THR A 241 21.58 10.97 6.16
N TYR A 242 21.09 9.72 6.06
CA TYR A 242 19.67 9.44 6.28
C TYR A 242 19.29 9.55 7.76
N GLN A 243 18.46 10.54 8.09
CA GLN A 243 17.95 10.76 9.45
C GLN A 243 16.45 10.49 9.51
N SER A 244 16.08 9.48 10.29
CA SER A 244 14.68 9.13 10.56
C SER A 244 14.57 8.42 11.91
N ARG A 245 13.35 8.38 12.47
CA ARG A 245 13.01 7.59 13.65
C ARG A 245 12.57 6.16 13.31
N ASP A 246 12.54 5.81 12.03
CA ASP A 246 12.22 4.47 11.56
C ASP A 246 13.41 3.51 11.69
N GLU A 247 13.19 2.25 11.35
CA GLU A 247 14.20 1.20 11.45
C GLU A 247 15.46 1.51 10.60
N ILE A 248 15.31 2.19 9.47
CA ILE A 248 16.43 2.56 8.59
C ILE A 248 17.26 3.68 9.21
N GLY A 249 16.62 4.67 9.85
CA GLY A 249 17.31 5.75 10.54
C GLY A 249 18.08 5.26 11.76
N ILE A 250 17.49 4.34 12.53
CA ILE A 250 18.17 3.66 13.64
C ILE A 250 19.40 2.91 13.12
N LEU A 251 19.25 2.11 12.06
CA LEU A 251 20.37 1.37 11.46
C LEU A 251 21.46 2.30 10.91
N THR A 252 21.07 3.41 10.26
CA THR A 252 21.99 4.42 9.74
C THR A 252 22.86 5.00 10.85
N ASN A 253 22.25 5.36 11.99
CA ASN A 253 22.99 5.88 13.14
C ASN A 253 23.96 4.83 13.69
N SER A 254 23.52 3.58 13.86
CA SER A 254 24.39 2.49 14.34
C SER A 254 25.58 2.22 13.40
N VAL A 255 25.38 2.31 12.08
CA VAL A 255 26.48 2.17 11.11
C VAL A 255 27.45 3.36 11.20
N ASN A 256 26.95 4.60 11.31
CA ASN A 256 27.81 5.77 11.49
C ASN A 256 28.65 5.68 12.78
N GLU A 257 28.06 5.23 13.89
CA GLU A 257 28.79 5.00 15.14
C GLU A 257 29.88 3.92 15.00
N LEU A 258 29.64 2.87 14.21
CA LEU A 258 30.65 1.86 13.89
C LEU A 258 31.79 2.43 13.04
N ILE A 259 31.47 3.20 11.99
CA ILE A 259 32.46 3.86 11.13
C ILE A 259 33.36 4.79 11.96
N ASP A 260 32.75 5.61 12.82
CA ASP A 260 33.47 6.55 13.67
C ASP A 260 34.41 5.84 14.65
N ARG A 261 33.96 4.72 15.23
CA ARG A 261 34.82 3.88 16.07
C ARG A 261 35.99 3.27 15.30
N LEU A 262 35.75 2.77 14.10
CA LEU A 262 36.81 2.22 13.25
C LEU A 262 37.84 3.32 12.88
N LYS A 263 37.40 4.54 12.58
CA LYS A 263 38.30 5.68 12.35
C LYS A 263 39.19 5.93 13.56
N HIS A 264 38.59 6.05 14.73
CA HIS A 264 39.35 6.29 15.96
C HIS A 264 40.40 5.21 16.23
N ILE A 265 40.05 3.93 16.03
CA ILE A 265 41.01 2.82 16.17
C ILE A 265 42.15 2.97 15.15
N ILE A 266 41.84 3.15 13.87
CA ILE A 266 42.86 3.26 12.81
C ILE A 266 43.78 4.48 12.99
N ASP A 267 43.23 5.63 13.40
CA ASP A 267 44.01 6.84 13.64
C ASP A 267 44.91 6.69 14.87
N ASP A 268 44.44 6.03 15.92
CA ASP A 268 45.25 5.72 17.10
C ASP A 268 46.32 4.67 16.82
N GLU A 269 46.03 3.64 16.02
CA GLU A 269 47.05 2.69 15.54
C GLU A 269 48.15 3.40 14.74
N LYS A 270 47.78 4.29 13.80
CA LYS A 270 48.74 5.10 13.05
C LYS A 270 49.62 5.93 13.99
N TYR A 271 49.01 6.59 14.97
CA TYR A 271 49.73 7.36 15.98
C TYR A 271 50.73 6.49 16.77
N LEU A 272 50.27 5.37 17.32
CA LEU A 272 51.12 4.46 18.09
C LEU A 272 52.27 3.89 17.25
N PHE A 273 52.03 3.53 16.00
CA PHE A 273 53.10 3.05 15.10
C PHE A 273 54.09 4.15 14.71
N GLN A 274 53.66 5.41 14.58
CA GLN A 274 54.56 6.55 14.34
C GLN A 274 55.48 6.80 15.53
N GLU A 275 54.97 6.70 16.75
CA GLU A 275 55.75 6.82 17.98
C GLU A 275 56.75 5.67 18.14
N ILE A 276 56.32 4.42 17.86
CA ILE A 276 57.22 3.26 17.77
C ILE A 276 58.32 3.51 16.74
N GLY A 277 57.98 4.01 15.56
CA GLY A 277 58.94 4.33 14.49
C GLY A 277 59.91 5.44 14.86
N SER A 278 59.52 6.34 15.75
CA SER A 278 60.36 7.42 16.32
C SER A 278 61.14 6.97 17.57
N GLU A 279 61.15 5.67 17.86
CA GLU A 279 61.71 5.04 19.06
C GLU A 279 61.17 5.57 20.40
N ASN A 280 59.94 6.10 20.39
CA ASN A 280 59.21 6.47 21.60
C ASN A 280 58.26 5.34 22.00
N PHE A 281 58.68 4.56 23.00
CA PHE A 281 57.96 3.36 23.42
C PHE A 281 57.18 3.51 24.73
N GLU A 282 57.13 4.72 25.30
CA GLU A 282 56.39 5.02 26.56
C GLU A 282 55.04 5.71 26.32
N VAL A 283 54.64 5.87 25.05
CA VAL A 283 53.35 6.45 24.67
C VAL A 283 52.18 5.52 25.01
N LYS A 284 50.97 6.08 25.14
CA LYS A 284 49.72 5.34 25.38
C LYS A 284 48.68 5.67 24.32
N SER A 285 47.73 4.77 24.15
CA SER A 285 46.57 5.00 23.28
C SER A 285 45.81 6.26 23.69
N THR A 286 45.42 7.05 22.71
CA THR A 286 44.58 8.24 22.84
C THR A 286 43.09 7.89 22.88
N CYS A 287 42.71 6.68 22.46
CA CYS A 287 41.32 6.24 22.36
C CYS A 287 41.06 4.84 22.97
N GLU A 288 41.67 4.50 24.11
CA GLU A 288 41.55 3.19 24.76
C GLU A 288 40.09 2.67 24.87
N LYS A 289 39.13 3.57 25.10
CA LYS A 289 37.69 3.24 25.18
C LYS A 289 37.10 2.67 23.89
N ALA A 290 37.70 2.92 22.73
CA ALA A 290 37.26 2.40 21.43
C ALA A 290 37.60 0.91 21.26
N TYR A 291 38.68 0.43 21.88
CA TYR A 291 39.14 -0.97 21.85
C TYR A 291 38.37 -1.85 22.82
N ARG A 292 37.08 -2.07 22.56
CA ARG A 292 36.19 -2.95 23.35
C ARG A 292 35.79 -4.20 22.58
N GLY A 293 35.47 -5.26 23.32
CA GLY A 293 35.08 -6.55 22.71
C GLY A 293 36.24 -7.10 21.87
N ASP A 294 35.92 -7.50 20.64
CA ASP A 294 36.89 -8.13 19.72
C ASP A 294 38.01 -7.19 19.24
N PHE A 295 37.88 -5.87 19.48
CA PHE A 295 38.96 -4.91 19.19
C PHE A 295 40.01 -4.84 20.32
N ALA A 296 39.71 -5.29 21.54
CA ALA A 296 40.62 -5.18 22.68
C ALA A 296 41.99 -5.89 22.48
N PRO A 297 42.06 -7.11 21.89
CA PRO A 297 43.32 -7.80 21.62
C PRO A 297 44.32 -7.01 20.76
N ILE A 298 43.84 -6.10 19.91
CA ILE A 298 44.68 -5.29 19.04
C ILE A 298 45.55 -4.33 19.87
N LEU A 299 44.92 -3.58 20.78
CA LEU A 299 45.63 -2.65 21.66
C LEU A 299 46.59 -3.39 22.61
N TYR A 300 46.19 -4.55 23.14
CA TYR A 300 47.07 -5.39 23.95
C TYR A 300 48.31 -5.84 23.17
N SER A 301 48.14 -6.20 21.90
CA SER A 301 49.24 -6.64 21.03
C SER A 301 50.23 -5.50 20.76
N ILE A 302 49.73 -4.30 20.44
CA ILE A 302 50.58 -3.11 20.24
C ILE A 302 51.32 -2.76 21.53
N THR A 303 50.62 -2.73 22.67
CA THR A 303 51.23 -2.42 23.99
C THR A 303 52.30 -3.45 24.37
N SER A 304 52.05 -4.74 24.12
CA SER A 304 53.02 -5.81 24.34
C SER A 304 54.25 -5.66 23.46
N LEU A 305 54.07 -5.33 22.17
CA LEU A 305 55.16 -5.04 21.25
C LEU A 305 56.00 -3.85 21.73
N MET A 306 55.37 -2.75 22.11
CA MET A 306 56.04 -1.58 22.67
C MET A 306 56.90 -1.94 23.87
N ASN A 307 56.35 -2.66 24.86
CA ASN A 307 57.10 -3.09 26.04
C ASN A 307 58.35 -3.93 25.69
N ARG A 308 58.24 -4.82 24.69
CA ARG A 308 59.38 -5.63 24.22
C ARG A 308 60.45 -4.77 23.55
N LEU A 309 60.04 -3.78 22.74
CA LEU A 309 60.95 -2.84 22.09
C LEU A 309 61.64 -1.91 23.09
N SER A 310 60.92 -1.38 24.10
CA SER A 310 61.50 -0.63 25.22
C SER A 310 62.59 -1.42 25.93
N ALA A 311 62.30 -2.68 26.26
CA ALA A 311 63.25 -3.56 26.92
C ALA A 311 64.45 -3.90 26.02
N ALA A 312 64.27 -3.97 24.70
CA ALA A 312 65.36 -4.17 23.75
C ALA A 312 66.26 -2.93 23.65
N LYS A 313 65.67 -1.72 23.57
CA LYS A 313 66.41 -0.45 23.54
C LYS A 313 67.26 -0.25 24.80
N ARG A 314 66.66 -0.42 25.99
CA ARG A 314 67.39 -0.32 27.28
C ARG A 314 68.54 -1.33 27.37
N ARG A 315 68.35 -2.56 26.87
CA ARG A 315 69.44 -3.56 26.80
C ARG A 315 70.57 -3.11 25.88
N LYS A 316 70.25 -2.53 24.71
CA LYS A 316 71.26 -1.99 23.78
C LYS A 316 72.03 -0.81 24.37
N GLU A 317 71.34 0.12 25.02
CA GLU A 317 71.96 1.27 25.70
C GLU A 317 72.87 0.81 26.85
N GLY A 318 72.41 -0.13 27.69
CA GLY A 318 73.25 -0.72 28.74
C GLY A 318 74.48 -1.44 28.20
N LEU A 319 74.37 -2.18 27.09
CA LEU A 319 75.52 -2.80 26.43
C LEU A 319 76.52 -1.77 25.88
N GLN A 320 76.04 -0.62 25.39
CA GLN A 320 76.91 0.47 24.94
C GLN A 320 77.64 1.14 26.12
N GLU A 321 76.94 1.40 27.23
CA GLU A 321 77.56 1.93 28.45
C GLU A 321 78.59 0.96 29.05
N ASP A 322 78.28 -0.34 29.07
CA ASP A 322 79.21 -1.38 29.51
C ASP A 322 80.45 -1.46 28.62
N GLN A 323 80.26 -1.32 27.29
CA GLN A 323 81.36 -1.30 26.33
C GLN A 323 82.24 -0.04 26.47
N GLU A 324 81.65 1.13 26.69
CA GLU A 324 82.40 2.36 26.97
C GLU A 324 83.16 2.28 28.30
N THR A 325 82.52 1.75 29.34
CA THR A 325 83.12 1.56 30.66
C THR A 325 84.25 0.54 30.60
N GLY A 326 84.04 -0.56 29.87
CA GLY A 326 85.07 -1.55 29.55
C GLY A 326 86.25 -0.93 28.81
N ASN A 327 86.00 -0.12 27.77
CA ASN A 327 87.04 0.59 27.03
C ASN A 327 87.82 1.59 27.92
N LYS A 328 87.14 2.31 28.83
CA LYS A 328 87.79 3.18 29.82
C LYS A 328 88.70 2.37 30.76
N ARG A 329 88.23 1.25 31.31
CA ARG A 329 89.04 0.34 32.15
C ARG A 329 90.26 -0.22 31.40
N ILE A 330 90.10 -0.64 30.14
CA ILE A 330 91.21 -1.12 29.31
C ILE A 330 92.24 0.00 29.11
N ARG A 331 91.81 1.25 28.86
CA ARG A 331 92.73 2.40 28.75
C ARG A 331 93.48 2.66 30.06
N GLU A 332 92.81 2.57 31.21
CA GLU A 332 93.45 2.71 32.51
C GLU A 332 94.45 1.60 32.81
N ILE A 333 94.09 0.34 32.55
CA ILE A 333 95.01 -0.80 32.69
C ILE A 333 96.23 -0.62 31.77
N THR A 334 96.03 -0.15 30.54
CA THR A 334 97.12 0.09 29.59
C THR A 334 98.03 1.23 30.05
N LYS A 335 97.47 2.33 30.59
CA LYS A 335 98.24 3.41 31.23
C LYS A 335 99.04 2.89 32.43
N ALA A 336 98.41 2.09 33.31
CA ALA A 336 99.05 1.50 34.47
C ALA A 336 100.20 0.56 34.08
N ARG A 337 100.01 -0.25 33.02
CA ARG A 337 101.05 -1.12 32.46
C ARG A 337 102.23 -0.32 31.91
N LYS A 338 102.00 0.74 31.14
CA LYS A 338 103.05 1.67 30.69
C LYS A 338 103.80 2.29 31.87
N LEU A 339 103.09 2.69 32.93
CA LEU A 339 103.73 3.24 34.13
C LEU A 339 104.62 2.22 34.86
N ARG A 340 104.18 0.96 34.94
CA ARG A 340 104.99 -0.14 35.50
C ARG A 340 106.22 -0.46 34.65
N GLU A 341 106.10 -0.46 33.33
CA GLU A 341 107.26 -0.62 32.42
C GLU A 341 108.26 0.52 32.63
N ILE A 342 107.81 1.77 32.76
CA ILE A 342 108.69 2.92 33.05
C ILE A 342 109.38 2.76 34.42
N LYS A 343 108.64 2.33 35.46
CA LYS A 343 109.21 2.07 36.80
C LYS A 343 110.23 0.93 36.77
N GLY A 344 109.90 -0.20 36.14
CA GLY A 344 110.81 -1.34 36.00
C GLY A 344 112.05 -1.01 35.17
N THR A 345 111.92 -0.15 34.16
CA THR A 345 113.07 0.37 33.41
C THR A 345 113.97 1.23 34.31
N LYS A 346 113.38 2.15 35.10
CA LYS A 346 114.12 2.97 36.07
C LYS A 346 114.80 2.14 37.17
N GLU A 347 114.16 1.09 37.67
CA GLU A 347 114.74 0.17 38.66
C GLU A 347 115.90 -0.63 38.08
N LYS A 348 115.79 -1.11 36.83
CA LYS A 348 116.92 -1.71 36.11
C LYS A 348 118.08 -0.72 35.94
N THR A 349 117.80 0.52 35.54
CA THR A 349 118.85 1.56 35.42
C THR A 349 119.47 1.92 36.77
N ALA A 350 118.70 1.87 37.86
CA ALA A 350 119.20 2.09 39.21
C ALA A 350 120.08 0.92 39.70
N GLN A 351 119.67 -0.33 39.46
CA GLN A 351 120.49 -1.52 39.73
C GLN A 351 121.79 -1.52 38.92
N GLU A 352 121.76 -1.12 37.64
CA GLU A 352 122.97 -0.96 36.83
C GLU A 352 123.92 0.12 37.37
N ARG A 353 123.40 1.21 37.97
CA ARG A 353 124.22 2.23 38.63
C ARG A 353 124.87 1.72 39.92
N VAL A 354 124.12 1.01 40.75
CA VAL A 354 124.64 0.40 42.00
C VAL A 354 125.71 -0.65 41.70
N ILE A 355 125.51 -1.49 40.67
CA ILE A 355 126.54 -2.45 40.21
C ILE A 355 127.81 -1.71 39.73
N LYS A 356 127.66 -0.55 39.09
CA LYS A 356 128.80 0.31 38.70
C LYS A 356 129.52 0.93 39.90
N GLU A 357 128.81 1.29 40.96
CA GLU A 357 129.37 1.83 42.21
C GLU A 357 130.09 0.76 43.04
N ILE A 358 129.53 -0.45 43.16
CA ILE A 358 130.20 -1.58 43.84
C ILE A 358 131.50 -1.96 43.11
N LYS A 359 131.55 -1.87 41.78
CA LYS A 359 132.80 -2.04 41.01
C LYS A 359 133.83 -0.93 41.25
N LYS A 360 133.39 0.25 41.73
CA LYS A 360 134.25 1.42 42.00
C LYS A 360 134.79 1.45 43.43
N ASP A 361 134.07 0.86 44.40
CA ASP A 361 134.53 0.78 45.79
C ASP A 361 135.42 -0.45 46.08
N GLY A 362 135.35 -1.50 45.26
CA GLY A 362 136.31 -2.63 45.34
C GLY A 362 137.75 -2.28 44.92
N SER A 363 138.01 -1.06 44.44
CA SER A 363 139.32 -0.63 43.91
C SER A 363 140.01 0.46 44.76
N ARG A 364 139.52 0.76 45.97
CA ARG A 364 140.08 1.83 46.84
C ARG A 364 140.43 1.42 48.28
N ALA A 365 140.48 0.12 48.58
CA ALA A 365 140.93 -0.43 49.87
C ALA A 365 142.17 -1.33 49.71
N MET A 366 143.19 -0.83 49.01
CA MET A 366 144.59 -1.25 49.08
C MET A 366 145.38 0.06 48.99
N ASP A 367 145.84 0.55 50.14
CA ASP A 367 146.93 1.54 50.35
C ASP A 367 146.63 2.41 51.59
N ALA A 368 147.09 1.96 52.77
CA ALA A 368 147.64 2.78 53.89
C ALA A 368 147.60 2.03 55.24
N SER A 369 148.73 1.40 55.59
CA SER A 369 149.42 1.36 56.92
C SER A 369 150.38 0.16 56.88
N ASP A 370 151.71 0.29 56.77
CA ASP A 370 152.71 0.91 57.66
C ASP A 370 152.29 1.91 58.75
#